data_AF-A0A970LHD0-F1
#
_entry.id   AF-A0A970LHD0-F1
#
_cell.length_a   1.000
_cell.length_b   1.000
_cell.length_c   1.000
_cell.angle_alpha   90.00
_cell.angle_beta   90.00
_cell.angle_gamma   90.00
#
_symmetry.space_group_name_H-M   'P 1'
#
loop_
_entity.id
_entity.type
_entity.pdbx_description
1 polymer ?
#
loop_
_entity_poly.entity_id
_entity_poly.type
_entity_poly.pdbx_seq_one_letter_code
_entity_poly.pdbx_strand_id
1 'polypeptide(L)'
;MTDAMLKLTGADIAITNGGGIRASIQPGEITMGDIITVLPFGNYVIVREYTGDQVLKALEHGTASYPELAGSFAQVAGLTYT
;
A
#
# COMPACT_ATOMS: atom_id res chain seq x y z
N MET A 1 -4.51 -5.37 -2.26
CA MET A 1 -4.91 -3.95 -2.11
C MET A 1 -4.23 -3.06 -3.15
N THR A 2 -2.91 -3.07 -3.21
CA THR A 2 -2.12 -2.36 -4.25
C THR A 2 -2.52 -2.77 -5.67
N ASP A 3 -2.84 -4.04 -5.92
CA ASP A 3 -3.40 -4.46 -7.22
C ASP A 3 -4.75 -3.80 -7.56
N ALA A 4 -5.60 -3.54 -6.55
CA ALA A 4 -6.86 -2.85 -6.76
C ALA A 4 -6.64 -1.38 -7.10
N MET A 5 -5.61 -0.75 -6.52
CA MET A 5 -5.19 0.60 -6.90
C MET A 5 -4.73 0.65 -8.36
N LEU A 6 -3.86 -0.28 -8.79
CA LEU A 6 -3.42 -0.37 -10.18
C LEU A 6 -4.58 -0.56 -11.15
N LYS A 7 -5.50 -1.49 -10.83
CA LYS A 7 -6.66 -1.77 -11.67
C LYS A 7 -7.60 -0.56 -11.80
N LEU A 8 -7.74 0.24 -10.74
CA LEU A 8 -8.59 1.42 -10.73
C LEU A 8 -7.97 2.58 -11.53
N THR A 9 -6.65 2.76 -11.44
CA THR A 9 -5.98 3.97 -11.93
C THR A 9 -5.27 3.79 -13.27
N GLY A 10 -4.87 2.57 -13.62
CA GLY A 10 -3.99 2.30 -14.76
C GLY A 10 -2.55 2.78 -14.58
N ALA A 11 -2.13 3.11 -13.35
CA ALA A 11 -0.73 3.45 -13.07
C ALA A 11 0.19 2.25 -13.26
N ASP A 12 1.51 2.49 -13.45
CA ASP A 12 2.50 1.42 -13.57
C ASP A 12 2.82 0.76 -12.22
N ILE A 13 2.81 1.55 -11.14
CA ILE A 13 3.21 1.14 -9.78
C ILE A 13 2.19 1.67 -8.76
N ALA A 14 1.92 0.86 -7.73
CA ALA A 14 1.13 1.26 -6.57
C ALA A 14 1.93 1.01 -5.29
N ILE A 15 1.92 1.99 -4.38
CA ILE A 15 2.56 1.91 -3.06
C ILE A 15 1.54 2.33 -2.01
N THR A 16 1.48 1.56 -0.92
CA THR A 16 0.74 1.91 0.30
C THR A 16 1.54 1.47 1.51
N ASN A 17 1.55 2.27 2.56
CA ASN A 17 2.27 1.92 3.77
C ASN A 17 1.46 0.89 4.60
N GLY A 18 2.15 -0.07 5.21
CA GLY A 18 1.53 -1.16 5.99
C GLY A 18 0.76 -0.65 7.20
N GLY A 19 1.18 0.47 7.79
CA GLY A 19 0.47 1.12 8.88
C GLY A 19 -0.94 1.61 8.53
N GLY A 20 -1.24 1.78 7.23
CA GLY A 20 -2.58 2.08 6.72
C GLY A 20 -3.54 0.88 6.72
N ILE A 21 -3.02 -0.35 6.80
CA ILE A 21 -3.79 -1.59 6.81
C ILE A 21 -3.98 -2.03 8.26
N ARG A 22 -5.23 -2.00 8.75
CA ARG A 22 -5.50 -2.06 10.20
C ARG A 22 -6.03 -3.40 10.70
N ALA A 23 -6.46 -4.27 9.80
CA ALA A 23 -6.99 -5.58 10.15
C ALA A 23 -6.79 -6.59 9.00
N SER A 24 -6.89 -7.87 9.34
CA SER A 24 -7.04 -8.96 8.37
C SER A 24 -8.53 -9.21 8.11
N ILE A 25 -8.87 -9.65 6.90
CA ILE A 25 -10.23 -10.12 6.56
C ILE A 25 -10.26 -11.64 6.68
N GLN A 26 -11.21 -12.17 7.44
CA GLN A 26 -11.38 -13.62 7.59
C GLN A 26 -12.03 -14.20 6.32
N PRO A 27 -11.76 -15.48 5.98
CA PRO A 27 -12.44 -16.14 4.87
C PRO A 27 -13.95 -16.15 5.05
N GLY A 28 -14.71 -15.86 3.98
CA GLY A 28 -16.17 -15.83 4.02
C GLY A 28 -16.76 -14.70 3.18
N GLU A 29 -17.98 -14.30 3.52
CA GLU A 29 -18.61 -13.11 2.98
C GLU A 29 -17.87 -11.86 3.46
N ILE A 30 -17.54 -10.95 2.53
CA ILE A 30 -16.85 -9.70 2.84
C ILE A 30 -17.87 -8.58 2.79
N THR A 31 -17.99 -7.85 3.90
CA THR A 31 -18.93 -6.73 4.04
C THR A 31 -18.21 -5.39 3.92
N MET A 32 -18.97 -4.31 3.74
CA MET A 32 -18.40 -2.94 3.82
C MET A 32 -17.84 -2.62 5.22
N GLY A 33 -18.38 -3.22 6.28
CA GLY A 33 -17.85 -3.07 7.64
C GLY A 33 -16.43 -3.63 7.76
N ASP A 34 -16.15 -4.74 7.09
CA ASP A 34 -14.80 -5.33 7.04
C ASP A 34 -13.84 -4.39 6.31
N ILE A 35 -14.24 -3.84 5.16
CA ILE A 35 -13.42 -2.90 4.41
C ILE A 35 -13.10 -1.64 5.21
N ILE A 36 -14.09 -1.07 5.91
CA ILE A 36 -13.89 0.10 6.79
C ILE A 36 -12.96 -0.24 7.96
N THR A 37 -13.06 -1.46 8.49
CA THR A 37 -12.18 -1.93 9.57
C THR A 37 -10.73 -2.04 9.10
N VAL A 38 -10.50 -2.50 7.87
CA VAL A 38 -9.16 -2.59 7.26
C VAL A 38 -8.61 -1.21 6.89
N LEU A 39 -9.43 -0.32 6.33
CA LEU A 39 -9.06 1.00 5.80
C LEU A 39 -9.85 2.16 6.44
N PRO A 40 -9.67 2.41 7.75
CA PRO A 40 -10.56 3.28 8.51
C PRO A 40 -10.34 4.78 8.29
N PHE A 41 -9.27 5.18 7.61
CA PHE A 41 -8.81 6.57 7.58
C PHE A 41 -9.44 7.43 6.49
N GLY A 42 -10.22 6.85 5.57
CA GLY A 42 -10.81 7.61 4.47
C GLY A 42 -9.78 8.21 3.51
N ASN A 43 -8.61 7.59 3.38
CA ASN A 43 -7.58 8.00 2.44
C ASN A 43 -8.06 7.83 0.99
N TYR A 44 -7.61 8.72 0.10
CA TYR A 44 -7.89 8.65 -1.33
C TYR A 44 -6.74 8.01 -2.10
N VAL A 45 -7.06 7.32 -3.18
CA VAL A 45 -6.07 6.89 -4.17
C VAL A 45 -5.69 8.10 -5.02
N ILE A 46 -4.41 8.43 -5.07
CA ILE A 46 -3.86 9.56 -5.83
C ILE A 46 -2.83 9.02 -6.83
N VAL A 47 -2.92 9.49 -8.08
CA VAL A 47 -1.96 9.16 -9.14
C VAL A 47 -1.08 10.38 -9.40
N ARG A 48 0.24 10.17 -9.45
CA ARG A 48 1.24 11.17 -9.84
C ARG A 48 2.41 10.50 -10.54
N GLU A 49 3.10 11.27 -11.36
CA GLU A 49 4.37 10.89 -11.97
C GLU A 49 5.52 11.15 -11.00
N TYR A 50 6.45 10.21 -10.93
CA TYR A 50 7.66 10.27 -10.11
C TYR A 50 8.85 9.74 -10.92
N THR A 51 10.04 10.24 -10.62
CA THR A 51 11.27 9.67 -11.17
C THR A 51 11.62 8.35 -10.49
N GLY A 52 12.42 7.51 -11.15
CA GLY A 52 12.93 6.27 -10.55
C GLY A 52 13.63 6.50 -9.21
N ASP A 53 14.43 7.56 -9.11
CA ASP A 53 15.12 7.95 -7.86
C ASP A 53 14.14 8.29 -6.72
N GLN A 54 13.02 8.93 -7.03
CA GLN A 54 12.00 9.24 -6.02
C GLN A 54 11.29 7.97 -5.55
N VAL A 55 11.00 7.04 -6.47
CA VAL A 55 10.43 5.73 -6.14
C VAL A 55 11.41 4.94 -5.27
N LEU A 56 12.70 4.89 -5.63
CA LEU A 56 13.73 4.22 -4.84
C LEU A 56 13.81 4.77 -3.42
N LYS A 57 13.88 6.10 -3.26
CA LYS A 57 13.90 6.74 -1.93
C LYS A 57 12.67 6.42 -1.10
N ALA A 58 11.49 6.29 -1.73
CA ALA A 58 10.28 5.90 -1.04
C ALA A 58 10.34 4.45 -0.53
N LEU A 59 10.90 3.53 -1.34
CA LEU A 59 11.11 2.14 -0.94
C LEU A 59 12.16 2.02 0.19
N GLU A 60 13.29 2.73 0.08
CA GLU A 60 14.33 2.80 1.11
C GLU A 60 13.78 3.35 2.43
N HIS A 61 12.96 4.41 2.36
CA HIS A 61 12.28 4.93 3.56
C HIS A 61 11.31 3.91 4.16
N GLY A 62 10.58 3.17 3.33
CA GLY A 62 9.68 2.13 3.77
C GLY A 62 10.39 0.99 4.50
N THR A 63 11.60 0.62 4.06
CA THR A 63 12.37 -0.49 4.65
C THR A 63 13.42 -0.08 5.67
N ALA A 64 13.58 1.21 5.95
CA ALA A 64 14.63 1.73 6.83
C ALA A 64 14.65 1.13 8.25
N SER A 65 13.51 0.61 8.72
CA SER A 65 13.38 -0.02 10.04
C SER A 65 13.16 -1.53 9.97
N TYR A 66 13.39 -2.18 8.84
CA TYR A 66 13.26 -3.64 8.75
C TYR A 66 14.49 -4.30 9.41
N PRO A 67 14.33 -5.36 10.25
CA PRO A 67 13.14 -6.19 10.45
C PRO A 67 12.16 -5.72 11.53
N GLU A 68 12.42 -4.59 12.19
CA GLU A 68 11.48 -4.02 13.16
C GLU A 68 10.16 -3.61 12.49
N LEU A 69 9.08 -3.66 13.28
CA LEU A 69 7.76 -3.27 12.79
C LEU A 69 7.67 -1.75 12.68
N ALA A 70 7.53 -1.25 11.46
CA ALA A 70 7.26 0.15 11.18
C ALA A 70 6.05 0.32 10.27
N GLY A 71 5.17 1.27 10.61
CA GLY A 71 4.00 1.59 9.79
C GLY A 71 4.35 2.15 8.41
N SER A 72 5.60 2.58 8.19
CA SER A 72 6.14 3.04 6.91
C SER A 72 6.39 1.92 5.90
N PHE A 73 6.44 0.66 6.33
CA PHE A 73 6.79 -0.47 5.45
C PHE A 73 5.92 -0.50 4.19
N ALA A 74 6.56 -0.44 3.03
CA ALA A 74 5.88 -0.31 1.74
C ALA A 74 5.29 -1.64 1.28
N GLN A 75 3.98 -1.69 1.12
CA GLN A 75 3.29 -2.72 0.34
C GLN A 75 3.20 -2.21 -1.11
N VAL A 76 3.55 -3.05 -2.08
CA VAL A 76 3.73 -2.64 -3.48
C VAL A 76 2.92 -3.51 -4.45
N ALA A 77 2.67 -2.99 -5.65
CA ALA A 77 2.29 -3.75 -6.85
C ALA A 77 2.90 -3.08 -8.09
N GLY A 78 3.13 -3.85 -9.15
CA GLY A 78 3.75 -3.37 -10.40
C GLY A 78 5.28 -3.30 -10.39
N LEU A 79 5.91 -3.67 -9.26
CA LEU A 79 7.36 -3.80 -9.14
C LEU A 79 7.75 -4.89 -8.14
N THR A 80 9.03 -5.24 -8.16
CA THR A 80 9.68 -6.10 -7.16
C THR A 80 10.98 -5.44 -6.71
N TYR A 81 11.35 -5.61 -5.44
CA TYR A 81 12.60 -5.10 -4.88
C TYR A 81 13.14 -6.09 -3.83
N THR A 82 14.44 -6.01 -3.53
CA THR A 82 15.16 -6.90 -2.60
C THR A 82 16.07 -6.09 -1.71
#